data_AF-A0A529VGY3-F1
#
_entry.id   AF-A0A529VGY3-F1
#
_cell.length_a   1.000
_cell.length_b   1.000
_cell.length_c   1.000
_cell.angle_alpha   90.00
_cell.angle_beta   90.00
_cell.angle_gamma   90.00
#
_symmetry.space_group_name_H-M   'P 1'
#
loop_
_entity.id
_entity.type
_entity.pdbx_description
1 polymer ?
#
loop_
_entity_poly.entity_id
_entity_poly.type
_entity_poly.pdbx_seq_one_letter_code
_entity_poly.pdbx_strand_id
1 'polypeptide(L)' 'MPTLALPAEGGCRCGRVRLKISAKPLLTMACHCTGCQRMSSSAYSLSAAIPSDGFEVTKGEP' A
#
# COMPACT_ATOMS: atom_id res chain seq x y z
N MET A 1 1.23 11.33 13.41
CA MET A 1 0.71 10.68 12.20
C MET A 1 -0.79 10.56 12.37
N PRO A 2 -1.62 11.09 11.48
CA PRO A 2 -3.07 10.94 11.61
C PRO A 2 -3.44 9.45 11.51
N THR A 3 -4.36 9.02 12.36
CA THR A 3 -4.96 7.69 12.27
C THR A 3 -5.66 7.55 10.91
N LEU A 4 -5.39 6.46 10.19
CA LEU A 4 -6.06 6.16 8.92
C LEU A 4 -7.57 6.00 9.18
N ALA A 5 -8.38 6.91 8.63
CA ALA A 5 -9.83 6.78 8.65
C ALA A 5 -10.26 5.72 7.61
N LEU A 6 -11.11 4.79 8.02
CA LEU A 6 -11.56 3.67 7.20
C LEU A 6 -13.06 3.81 6.86
N PRO A 7 -13.49 3.41 5.65
CA PRO A 7 -12.66 2.87 4.56
C PRO A 7 -11.79 3.95 3.91
N ALA A 8 -10.57 3.57 3.52
CA ALA A 8 -9.64 4.44 2.81
C ALA A 8 -9.53 4.02 1.33
N GLU A 9 -9.37 5.01 0.45
CA GLU A 9 -9.20 4.80 -0.98
C GLU A 9 -7.74 5.03 -1.41
N GLY A 10 -7.29 4.25 -2.38
CA GLY A 10 -5.95 4.36 -2.96
C GLY A 10 -5.95 4.00 -4.45
N GLY A 11 -4.79 4.08 -5.08
CA GLY A 11 -4.66 3.67 -6.47
C GLY A 11 -3.25 3.87 -7.02
N CYS A 12 -2.98 3.20 -8.14
CA CYS A 12 -1.73 3.39 -8.85
C CYS A 12 -1.68 4.80 -9.47
N ARG A 13 -0.49 5.40 -9.52
CA ARG A 13 -0.27 6.75 -10.06
C ARG A 13 -0.68 6.89 -11.53
N CYS A 14 -0.71 5.80 -12.29
CA CYS A 14 -1.20 5.80 -13.68
C CYS A 14 -2.73 5.91 -13.81
N GLY A 15 -3.47 5.78 -12.71
CA GLY A 15 -4.94 5.87 -12.67
C GLY A 15 -5.71 4.65 -13.17
N ARG A 16 -5.01 3.60 -13.65
CA ARG A 16 -5.65 2.37 -14.16
C ARG A 16 -6.14 1.43 -13.06
N VAL A 17 -5.47 1.44 -11.91
CA VAL A 17 -5.77 0.57 -10.75
C VAL A 17 -6.27 1.40 -9.58
N ARG A 18 -7.41 1.01 -8.98
CA ARG A 18 -7.98 1.61 -7.76
C ARG A 18 -8.15 0.56 -6.67
N LEU A 19 -7.91 0.99 -5.43
CA LEU A 19 -7.83 0.13 -4.25
C LEU A 19 -8.74 0.68 -3.15
N LYS A 20 -9.28 -0.22 -2.34
CA LYS A 20 -10.00 0.10 -1.10
C LYS A 20 -9.37 -0.66 0.06
N ILE A 21 -9.20 0.04 1.18
CA ILE A 21 -8.72 -0.52 2.44
C ILE A 21 -9.83 -0.35 3.48
N SER A 22 -10.36 -1.45 4.01
CA SER A 22 -11.44 -1.47 5.00
C SER A 22 -11.00 -1.94 6.39
N ALA A 23 -9.80 -2.49 6.52
CA ALA A 23 -9.22 -2.92 7.79
C ALA A 23 -7.98 -2.10 8.17
N LYS A 24 -7.67 -2.06 9.47
CA LYS A 24 -6.45 -1.40 9.96
C LYS A 24 -5.20 -2.17 9.49
N PRO A 25 -4.12 -1.48 9.07
CA PRO A 25 -2.86 -2.14 8.80
C PRO A 25 -2.35 -2.92 10.02
N LEU A 26 -1.79 -4.11 9.78
CA LEU A 26 -1.10 -4.90 10.80
C LEU A 26 0.21 -4.23 11.21
N LEU A 27 0.92 -3.67 10.23
CA LEU A 27 2.14 -2.90 10.43
C LEU A 27 2.42 -1.99 9.24
N THR A 28 3.27 -0.99 9.47
CA THR A 28 3.94 -0.22 8.43
C THR A 28 5.45 -0.41 8.59
N MET A 29 6.18 -0.47 7.49
CA MET A 29 7.61 -0.76 7.48
C MET A 29 8.36 0.09 6.45
N ALA A 30 9.56 0.52 6.83
CA ALA A 30 10.60 0.94 5.90
C ALA A 30 11.59 -0.21 5.70
N CYS A 31 11.63 -0.78 4.49
CA CYS A 31 12.55 -1.87 4.17
C CYS A 31 13.81 -1.35 3.48
N HIS A 32 14.97 -1.67 4.05
CA HIS A 32 16.28 -1.21 3.59
C HIS A 32 17.06 -2.25 2.79
N CYS A 33 16.46 -3.40 2.44
CA CYS A 33 17.18 -4.39 1.65
C CYS A 33 17.50 -3.84 0.24
N THR A 34 18.57 -4.34 -0.38
CA THR A 34 18.99 -3.87 -1.72
C THR A 34 17.95 -4.13 -2.81
N GLY A 35 17.06 -5.10 -2.60
CA GLY A 35 15.93 -5.36 -3.50
C GLY A 35 14.92 -4.22 -3.49
N CYS A 36 14.49 -3.81 -2.28
CA CYS A 36 13.58 -2.68 -2.10
C CYS A 36 14.19 -1.36 -2.58
N GLN A 37 15.48 -1.13 -2.32
CA GLN A 37 16.19 0.06 -2.81
C GLN A 37 16.18 0.14 -4.35
N ARG A 38 16.45 -0.98 -5.03
CA ARG A 38 16.42 -1.03 -6.51
C ARG A 38 15.01 -0.86 -7.06
N MET A 39 14.01 -1.50 -6.44
CA MET A 39 12.62 -1.43 -6.90
C MET A 39 12.02 -0.03 -6.78
N SER A 40 12.33 0.69 -5.69
CA SER A 40 11.80 2.04 -5.45
C SER A 40 12.71 3.15 -5.99
N SER A 41 13.92 2.83 -6.44
CA SER A 41 14.99 3.80 -6.75
C SER A 41 15.22 4.80 -5.60
N SER A 42 15.15 4.33 -4.37
CA SER A 42 15.27 5.13 -3.15
C SER A 42 16.10 4.40 -2.08
N ALA A 43 16.35 5.05 -0.94
CA ALA A 43 17.09 4.47 0.18
C ALA A 43 16.33 3.33 0.89
N TYR A 44 15.01 3.25 0.69
CA TYR A 44 14.13 2.22 1.22
C TYR A 44 12.81 2.16 0.41
N SER A 45 12.01 1.13 0.68
CA SER A 45 10.59 1.10 0.28
C SER A 45 9.71 1.21 1.51
N LEU A 46 8.60 1.96 1.40
CA LEU A 46 7.56 2.03 2.41
C LEU A 46 6.44 1.06 2.04
N SER A 47 5.99 0.27 3.01
CA SER A 47 4.92 -0.70 2.80
C SER A 47 4.01 -0.79 4.02
N ALA A 48 2.75 -1.13 3.79
CA ALA A 48 1.77 -1.42 4.82
C ALA A 48 1.26 -2.84 4.60
N ALA A 49 1.28 -3.66 5.65
CA ALA A 49 0.67 -4.99 5.60
C ALA A 49 -0.81 -4.84 5.99
N ILE A 50 -1.72 -5.14 5.06
CA ILE A 50 -3.17 -5.08 5.27
C ILE A 50 -3.70 -6.52 5.39
N PRO A 51 -4.62 -6.81 6.33
CA PRO A 51 -5.36 -8.07 6.32
C PRO A 51 -6.01 -8.32 4.97
N SER A 52 -5.98 -9.57 4.47
CA SER A 52 -6.46 -9.88 3.12
C SER A 52 -7.95 -9.59 2.91
N ASP A 53 -8.77 -9.77 3.94
CA ASP A 53 -10.20 -9.42 3.96
C ASP A 53 -10.45 -7.90 4.02
N GLY A 54 -9.42 -7.13 4.34
CA GLY A 54 -9.44 -5.68 4.42
C GLY A 54 -8.93 -4.95 3.18
N PHE A 55 -8.60 -5.67 2.10
CA PHE A 55 -8.01 -5.12 0.88
C PHE A 55 -8.79 -5.57 -0.35
N GLU A 56 -9.10 -4.61 -1.24
CA GLU A 56 -9.82 -4.88 -2.47
C GLU A 56 -9.28 -4.03 -3.63
N VAL A 57 -9.15 -4.62 -4.82
CA VAL A 57 -8.95 -3.89 -6.08
C VAL A 57 -10.32 -3.56 -6.67
N THR A 58 -10.71 -2.29 -6.65
CA THR A 58 -12.04 -1.84 -7.09
C THR A 58 -12.10 -1.49 -8.57
N LYS A 59 -10.95 -1.34 -9.24
CA LYS A 59 -10.85 -1.10 -10.69
C LYS A 59 -9.50 -1.56 -11.22
N GLY A 60 -9.51 -2.19 -12.39
CA GLY A 60 -8.30 -2.61 -13.12
C GLY A 60 -7.70 -3.91 -12.60
N GLU A 61 -6.61 -4.34 -13.23
CA GLU A 61 -5.82 -5.52 -12.84
C GLU A 61 -4.37 -5.07 -12.57
N PRO A 62 -3.76 -5.49 -11.45
CA PRO A 62 -2.39 -5.14 -11.08
C PRO A 62 -1.31 -5.85 -11.92
#